data_AF-A0A2X3J6I4-F1
#
_entry.id   AF-A0A2X3J6I4-F1
#
_cell.length_a   1.000
_cell.length_b   1.000
_cell.length_c   1.000
_cell.angle_alpha   90.00
_cell.angle_beta   90.00
_cell.angle_gamma   90.00
#
_symmetry.space_group_name_H-M   'P 1'
#
loop_
_entity.id
_entity.type
_entity.pdbx_description
1 polymer ?
#
loop_
_entity_poly.entity_id
_entity_poly.type
_entity_poly.pdbx_seq_one_letter_code
_entity_poly.pdbx_strand_id
1 'polypeptide(L)'
;MAYSSPSIEMVRCMVGQGMGFSVLVTRPCTDVTYDGQHVKQVEIIDDMAASTLVMAYLRNNEPTRPTRLFMDYCRTFELMPEALEKD
;
A
#
# COMPACT_ATOMS: atom_id res chain seq x y z
N MET A 1 -4.40 -9.90 -19.44
CA MET A 1 -3.87 -8.65 -18.86
C MET A 1 -3.52 -7.72 -20.00
N ALA A 2 -4.06 -6.50 -20.03
CA ALA A 2 -3.79 -5.53 -21.08
C ALA A 2 -2.43 -4.82 -20.87
N TYR A 3 -2.11 -4.50 -19.62
CA TYR A 3 -0.86 -3.87 -19.20
C TYR A 3 -0.41 -4.45 -17.86
N SER A 4 0.90 -4.42 -17.59
CA SER A 4 1.49 -4.83 -16.31
C SER A 4 2.76 -4.02 -16.05
N SER A 5 2.91 -3.54 -14.82
CA SER A 5 4.11 -2.84 -14.37
C SER A 5 4.34 -3.13 -12.88
N PRO A 6 5.60 -3.32 -12.43
CA PRO A 6 5.91 -3.45 -11.01
C PRO A 6 5.81 -2.11 -10.26
N SER A 7 5.68 -0.98 -10.97
CA SER A 7 5.54 0.35 -10.37
C SER A 7 4.06 0.67 -10.12
N ILE A 8 3.71 0.87 -8.86
CA ILE A 8 2.36 1.30 -8.45
C ILE A 8 1.94 2.59 -9.16
N GLU A 9 2.83 3.58 -9.24
CA GLU A 9 2.49 4.88 -9.85
C GLU A 9 2.32 4.79 -11.35
N MET A 10 3.08 3.95 -12.05
CA MET A 10 2.85 3.71 -13.47
C MET A 10 1.46 3.12 -13.71
N VAL A 11 1.05 2.16 -12.88
CA VAL A 11 -0.30 1.57 -12.95
C VAL A 11 -1.37 2.61 -12.64
N ARG A 12 -1.17 3.46 -11.63
CA ARG A 12 -2.10 4.55 -11.29
C ARG A 12 -2.26 5.55 -12.43
N CYS A 13 -1.17 5.99 -13.07
CA CYS A 13 -1.25 6.87 -14.25
C CYS A 13 -2.02 6.21 -15.41
N MET A 14 -1.80 4.92 -15.70
CA MET A 14 -2.56 4.21 -16.75
C MET A 14 -4.06 4.17 -16.44
N VAL A 15 -4.45 3.94 -15.19
CA VAL A 15 -5.85 3.99 -14.77
C VAL A 15 -6.41 5.41 -14.90
N GLY A 16 -5.66 6.42 -14.46
CA GLY A 16 -6.05 7.83 -14.60
C GLY A 16 -6.24 8.28 -16.06
N GLN A 17 -5.46 7.71 -16.98
CA GLN A 17 -5.59 7.91 -18.43
C GLN A 17 -6.70 7.07 -19.08
N GLY A 18 -7.49 6.32 -18.30
CA GLY A 18 -8.62 5.54 -18.81
C GLY A 18 -8.25 4.22 -19.47
N MET A 19 -7.04 3.69 -19.26
CA MET A 19 -6.60 2.41 -19.83
C MET A 19 -7.17 1.17 -19.12
N GLY A 20 -8.06 1.36 -18.14
CA GLY A 20 -8.74 0.29 -17.41
C GLY A 20 -8.83 0.56 -15.91
N PHE A 21 -8.84 -0.51 -15.12
CA PHE A 21 -8.81 -0.48 -13.65
C PHE A 21 -7.66 -1.35 -13.12
N SER A 22 -7.33 -1.20 -11.85
CA SER A 22 -6.33 -2.04 -11.17
C SER A 22 -6.79 -2.39 -9.75
N VAL A 23 -6.30 -3.51 -9.24
CA VAL A 23 -6.53 -3.96 -7.86
C VAL A 23 -5.23 -3.76 -7.08
N LEU A 24 -5.28 -2.96 -6.02
CA LEU A 24 -4.13 -2.60 -5.19
C LEU A 24 -4.45 -2.87 -3.72
N VAL A 25 -3.44 -3.30 -2.96
CA VAL A 25 -3.53 -3.45 -1.49
C VAL A 25 -3.04 -2.20 -0.77
N THR A 26 -2.06 -1.51 -1.34
CA THR A 26 -1.55 -0.23 -0.82
C THR A 26 -2.60 0.86 -1.07
N ARG A 27 -2.90 1.67 -0.04
CA ARG A 27 -3.79 2.83 -0.13
C ARG A 27 -2.97 4.13 -0.12
N PRO A 28 -2.68 4.76 -1.28
CA PRO A 28 -2.05 6.06 -1.33
C PRO A 28 -2.89 7.13 -0.61
N CYS A 29 -2.24 8.06 0.09
CA CYS A 29 -2.90 9.16 0.80
C CYS A 29 -3.53 10.21 -0.13
N THR A 30 -3.27 10.13 -1.44
CA THR A 30 -3.79 11.06 -2.45
C THR A 30 -4.48 10.30 -3.57
N ASP A 31 -5.55 10.88 -4.08
CA ASP A 31 -6.27 10.44 -5.27
C ASP A 31 -5.65 10.96 -6.58
N VAL A 32 -4.62 11.82 -6.50
CA VAL A 32 -3.93 12.38 -7.66
C VAL A 32 -2.74 11.51 -8.07
N THR A 33 -2.62 11.22 -9.36
CA THR A 33 -1.51 10.48 -9.98
C THR A 33 -0.37 11.42 -10.37
N TYR A 34 0.82 10.89 -10.65
CA TYR A 34 1.99 11.72 -10.99
C TYR A 34 1.82 12.58 -12.25
N ASP A 35 0.97 12.16 -13.20
CA ASP A 35 0.59 12.92 -14.39
C ASP A 35 -0.66 13.80 -14.18
N GLY A 36 -1.07 13.98 -12.93
CA GLY A 36 -2.11 14.93 -12.53
C GLY A 36 -3.55 14.45 -12.74
N GLN A 37 -3.77 13.16 -13.02
CA GLN A 37 -5.12 12.59 -13.12
C GLN A 37 -5.68 12.25 -11.75
N HIS A 38 -7.00 12.29 -11.61
CA HIS A 38 -7.69 11.81 -10.41
C HIS A 38 -8.12 10.35 -10.59
N VAL A 39 -7.89 9.52 -9.57
CA VAL A 39 -8.34 8.13 -9.52
C VAL A 39 -9.17 7.88 -8.27
N LYS A 40 -10.23 7.08 -8.38
CA LYS A 40 -11.08 6.71 -7.25
C LYS A 40 -10.71 5.33 -6.73
N GLN A 41 -10.54 5.21 -5.41
CA GLN A 41 -10.44 3.93 -4.71
C GLN A 41 -11.86 3.40 -4.43
N VAL A 42 -12.12 2.14 -4.74
CA VAL A 42 -13.42 1.49 -4.53
C VAL A 42 -13.20 0.20 -3.76
N GLU A 43 -13.97 0.02 -2.69
CA GLU A 43 -13.97 -1.20 -1.87
C GLU A 43 -14.52 -2.39 -2.68
N ILE A 44 -13.89 -3.57 -2.52
CA ILE A 44 -14.41 -4.84 -3.04
C ILE A 44 -15.34 -5.40 -1.96
N ILE A 45 -16.58 -5.74 -2.34
CA ILE A 45 -17.63 -6.16 -1.39
C ILE A 45 -17.42 -7.57 -0.81
N ASP A 46 -16.67 -8.40 -1.53
CA ASP A 46 -16.37 -9.76 -1.11
C ASP A 46 -15.40 -9.77 0.06
N ASP A 47 -15.61 -10.68 1.01
CA ASP A 47 -14.66 -10.90 2.10
C ASP A 47 -13.34 -11.43 1.54
N MET A 48 -12.23 -10.79 1.92
CA MET A 48 -10.92 -11.07 1.38
C MET A 48 -9.87 -10.98 2.47
N ALA A 49 -8.93 -11.93 2.46
CA ALA A 49 -7.87 -11.97 3.47
C ALA A 49 -7.04 -10.68 3.45
N ALA A 50 -6.79 -10.13 4.64
CA ALA A 50 -5.98 -8.93 4.78
C ALA A 50 -4.52 -9.18 4.38
N SER A 51 -3.95 -8.24 3.62
CA SER A 51 -2.51 -8.22 3.38
C SER A 51 -1.77 -7.95 4.69
N THR A 52 -0.82 -8.81 5.05
CA THR A 52 -0.04 -8.68 6.28
C THR A 52 1.41 -8.35 5.96
N LEU A 53 1.89 -7.20 6.44
CA LEU A 53 3.32 -6.87 6.39
C LEU A 53 4.04 -7.58 7.54
N VAL A 54 5.15 -8.26 7.25
CA VAL A 54 5.92 -9.03 8.23
C VAL A 54 7.36 -8.54 8.32
N MET A 55 7.96 -8.69 9.49
CA MET A 55 9.39 -8.47 9.71
C MET A 55 10.11 -9.82 9.76
N ALA A 56 10.96 -10.08 8.77
CA ALA A 56 11.70 -11.34 8.65
C ALA A 56 13.18 -11.15 9.02
N TYR A 57 13.76 -12.14 9.69
CA TYR A 57 15.19 -12.24 9.98
C TYR A 57 15.66 -13.68 9.86
N LEU A 58 16.97 -13.89 9.67
CA LEU A 58 17.54 -15.24 9.54
C LEU A 58 17.41 -15.99 10.87
N ARG A 59 16.94 -17.24 10.83
CA ARG A 59 16.76 -18.07 12.04
C ARG A 59 18.03 -18.22 12.88
N ASN A 60 19.19 -18.24 12.24
CA ASN A 60 20.50 -18.40 12.87
C ASN A 60 21.17 -17.05 13.24
N ASN A 61 20.48 -15.93 13.08
CA ASN A 61 21.00 -14.61 13.42
C ASN A 61 19.94 -13.80 14.17
N GLU A 62 20.05 -13.80 15.50
CA GLU A 62 19.13 -13.02 16.32
C GLU A 62 19.24 -11.52 16.00
N PRO A 63 18.10 -10.80 15.91
CA PRO A 63 18.13 -9.37 15.70
C PRO A 63 18.88 -8.67 16.84
N THR A 64 19.76 -7.74 16.47
CA THR A 64 20.49 -6.91 17.45
C THR A 64 19.50 -6.13 18.34
N ARG A 65 19.96 -5.64 19.50
CA ARG A 65 19.10 -4.83 20.39
C ARG A 65 18.45 -3.63 19.66
N PRO A 66 19.18 -2.81 18.88
CA PRO A 66 18.55 -1.76 18.07
C PRO A 66 17.49 -2.28 17.09
N THR A 67 17.76 -3.41 16.42
CA THR A 67 16.79 -4.01 15.47
C THR A 67 15.52 -4.44 16.19
N ARG A 68 15.62 -5.08 17.37
CA ARG A 68 14.43 -5.45 18.16
C ARG A 68 13.61 -4.24 18.58
N LEU A 69 14.26 -3.18 19.06
CA LEU A 69 13.58 -1.93 19.41
C LEU A 69 12.84 -1.32 18.22
N PHE A 70 13.45 -1.34 17.03
CA PHE A 70 12.79 -0.90 15.80
C PHE A 70 11.59 -1.78 15.44
N MET A 71 11.74 -3.10 15.53
CA MET A 71 10.65 -4.04 15.27
C MET A 71 9.47 -3.82 16.23
N ASP A 72 9.75 -3.65 17.52
CA ASP A 72 8.72 -3.41 18.53
C ASP A 72 8.01 -2.07 18.28
N TYR A 73 8.77 -1.02 17.95
CA TYR A 73 8.20 0.26 17.55
C TYR A 73 7.25 0.13 16.37
N CYS A 74 7.67 -0.54 15.28
CA CYS A 74 6.86 -0.73 14.09
C CYS A 74 5.56 -1.52 14.34
N ARG A 75 5.52 -2.43 15.33
CA ARG A 75 4.28 -3.15 15.69
C ARG A 75 3.24 -2.27 16.34
N THR A 76 3.68 -1.24 17.04
CA THR A 76 2.80 -0.27 17.73
C THR A 76 2.51 0.96 16.89
N PHE A 77 3.27 1.17 15.82
CA PHE A 77 3.15 2.33 14.97
C PHE A 77 2.05 2.13 13.93
N GLU A 78 1.08 3.05 13.90
CA GLU A 78 0.04 3.04 12.90
C GLU A 78 0.59 3.62 11.60
N LEU A 79 0.66 2.78 10.56
CA LEU A 79 1.29 3.14 9.29
C LEU A 79 0.45 4.14 8.46
N MET A 80 -0.80 4.37 8.83
CA MET A 80 -1.72 5.29 8.15
C MET A 80 -2.20 6.35 9.14
N PRO A 81 -2.12 7.65 8.81
CA PRO A 81 -2.93 8.65 9.50
C PRO A 81 -4.40 8.28 9.29
N GLU A 82 -5.27 8.54 10.28
CA GLU A 82 -6.72 8.50 10.08
C GLU A 82 -7.03 9.26 8.79
N ALA A 83 -7.70 8.59 7.85
CA ALA A 83 -8.14 9.21 6.62
C ALA A 83 -8.87 10.49 7.01
N LEU A 84 -8.44 11.64 6.46
CA LEU A 84 -9.17 12.90 6.58
C LEU A 84 -10.65 12.59 6.36
N GLU A 85 -11.43 12.63 7.44
CA GLU A 85 -12.89 12.56 7.40
C GLU A 85 -13.32 13.63 6.39
N LYS A 86 -13.81 13.19 5.24
CA LYS A 86 -14.50 14.09 4.31
C LYS A 86 -15.96 14.08 4.72
N ASP A 87 -16.34 15.12 5.45
CA ASP A 87 -17.70 15.66 5.46
C ASP A 87 -18.27 15.84 4.05
#